data_AF-A0A0F9CIS6-F1
#
_entry.id   AF-A0A0F9CIS6-F1
#
_cell.length_a   1.000
_cell.length_b   1.000
_cell.length_c   1.000
_cell.angle_alpha   90.00
_cell.angle_beta   90.00
_cell.angle_gamma   90.00
#
_symmetry.space_group_name_H-M   'P 1'
#
loop_
_entity.id
_entity.type
_entity.pdbx_description
1 polymer ?
#
loop_
_entity_poly.entity_id
_entity_poly.type
_entity_poly.pdbx_seq_one_letter_code
_entity_poly.pdbx_strand_id
1 'polypeptide(L)'
;MVIPAILGIDLDTTRVHMVLIDGKMDTDEIVAQSVVPKSWVASRKFLPLMGSVEVSLQHMRVQMSKARPEDRAVYIEGLPWIKNRAGFASLAKVLGGVQLLVHQTMGLEAKVLNGADWKHELGLSGNANKEAIAAWV
;
A
#
# COMPACT_ATOMS: atom_id res chain seq x y z
N MET A 1 -22.88 3.32 12.39
CA MET A 1 -21.47 2.90 12.56
C MET A 1 -20.70 3.46 11.39
N VAL A 2 -19.47 3.87 11.64
CA VAL A 2 -18.64 4.63 10.72
C VAL A 2 -17.77 3.66 9.93
N ILE A 3 -17.78 3.78 8.60
CA ILE A 3 -17.21 2.79 7.69
C ILE A 3 -15.91 3.35 7.12
N PRO A 4 -14.75 2.74 7.39
CA PRO A 4 -13.48 3.23 6.89
C PRO A 4 -13.24 2.84 5.41
N ALA A 5 -12.80 3.80 4.60
CA ALA A 5 -12.20 3.53 3.30
C ALA A 5 -10.68 3.41 3.48
N ILE A 6 -10.15 2.23 3.20
CA ILE A 6 -8.77 1.85 3.52
C ILE A 6 -8.01 1.51 2.24
N LEU A 7 -6.99 2.31 1.93
CA LEU A 7 -6.03 1.99 0.87
C LEU A 7 -4.82 1.28 1.47
N GLY A 8 -4.65 0.00 1.14
CA GLY A 8 -3.44 -0.76 1.40
C GLY A 8 -2.47 -0.70 0.21
N ILE A 9 -1.19 -0.47 0.49
CA ILE A 9 -0.12 -0.42 -0.51
C ILE A 9 1.00 -1.39 -0.11
N ASP A 10 1.30 -2.35 -0.99
CA ASP A 10 2.44 -3.26 -0.87
C ASP A 10 3.54 -2.86 -1.87
N LEU A 11 4.78 -2.84 -1.37
CA LEU A 11 5.98 -2.43 -2.10
C LEU A 11 6.95 -3.60 -2.17
N ASP A 12 7.04 -4.26 -3.32
CA ASP A 12 8.03 -5.30 -3.53
C ASP A 12 9.15 -4.86 -4.51
N THR A 13 10.12 -5.74 -4.71
CA THR A 13 11.27 -5.47 -5.61
C THR A 13 10.89 -5.34 -7.08
N THR A 14 9.67 -5.73 -7.45
CA THR A 14 9.17 -5.96 -8.81
C THR A 14 7.84 -5.29 -9.15
N ARG A 15 7.10 -4.74 -8.18
CA ARG A 15 5.83 -4.01 -8.37
C ARG A 15 5.48 -3.12 -7.17
N VAL A 16 4.56 -2.19 -7.40
CA VAL A 16 3.78 -1.51 -6.37
C VAL A 16 2.34 -2.00 -6.51
N HIS A 17 1.81 -2.62 -5.46
CA HIS A 17 0.45 -3.15 -5.44
C HIS A 17 -0.42 -2.27 -4.56
N MET A 18 -1.62 -1.93 -5.01
CA MET A 18 -2.56 -1.07 -4.30
C MET A 18 -3.93 -1.73 -4.28
N VAL A 19 -4.55 -1.78 -3.11
CA VAL A 19 -5.90 -2.32 -2.90
C VAL A 19 -6.68 -1.32 -2.07
N LEU A 20 -7.81 -0.87 -2.58
CA LEU A 20 -8.76 -0.07 -1.84
C LEU A 20 -9.91 -0.97 -1.37
N ILE A 21 -10.07 -1.01 -0.06
CA ILE A 21 -11.15 -1.69 0.63
C ILE A 21 -12.13 -0.61 1.10
N ASP A 22 -13.39 -0.77 0.75
CA ASP A 22 -14.49 -0.04 1.38
C ASP A 22 -15.11 -1.00 2.39
N GLY A 23 -15.01 -0.68 3.68
CA GLY A 23 -15.83 -1.39 4.65
C GLY A 23 -17.29 -1.24 4.22
N LYS A 24 -18.15 -2.21 4.44
CA LYS A 24 -19.60 -1.98 4.51
C LYS A 24 -20.05 -2.56 5.83
N MET A 25 -21.25 -2.20 6.30
CA MET A 25 -21.73 -2.64 7.63
C MET A 25 -21.66 -4.16 7.83
N ASP A 26 -21.69 -4.95 6.75
CA ASP A 26 -21.73 -6.41 6.79
C ASP A 26 -20.60 -7.11 6.02
N THR A 27 -19.79 -6.41 5.22
CA THR A 27 -18.72 -7.00 4.39
C THR A 27 -17.65 -5.97 4.04
N ASP A 28 -16.37 -6.36 4.11
CA ASP A 28 -15.30 -5.59 3.46
C ASP A 28 -15.28 -5.92 1.95
N GLU A 29 -15.40 -4.90 1.09
CA GLU A 29 -15.40 -5.08 -0.36
C GLU A 29 -14.16 -4.42 -0.99
N ILE A 30 -13.46 -5.15 -1.85
CA ILE A 30 -12.42 -4.57 -2.71
C ILE A 30 -13.10 -3.75 -3.80
N VAL A 31 -13.04 -2.43 -3.67
CA VAL A 31 -13.70 -1.51 -4.62
C VAL A 31 -12.76 -0.99 -5.71
N ALA A 32 -11.44 -1.12 -5.52
CA ALA A 32 -10.46 -0.88 -6.57
C ALA A 32 -9.13 -1.60 -6.28
N GLN A 33 -8.43 -1.99 -7.34
CA GLN A 33 -7.11 -2.60 -7.28
C GLN A 33 -6.23 -2.07 -8.41
N SER A 34 -4.95 -1.85 -8.14
CA SER A 34 -3.95 -1.49 -9.15
C SER A 34 -2.64 -2.21 -8.89
N VAL A 35 -1.98 -2.62 -9.97
CA VAL A 35 -0.64 -3.21 -9.93
C VAL A 35 0.25 -2.44 -10.89
N VAL A 36 1.21 -1.72 -10.35
CA VAL A 36 2.20 -0.97 -11.13
C VAL A 36 3.47 -1.82 -11.23
N PRO A 37 3.76 -2.45 -12.38
CA PRO A 37 4.94 -3.29 -12.53
C PRO A 37 6.21 -2.43 -12.48
N LYS A 38 7.18 -2.90 -11.71
CA LYS A 38 8.53 -2.36 -11.55
C LYS A 38 9.51 -3.01 -12.52
N SER A 39 9.05 -3.69 -13.59
CA SER A 39 9.90 -4.18 -14.71
C SER A 39 10.77 -3.07 -15.35
N TRP A 40 10.57 -1.83 -14.93
CA TRP A 40 11.34 -0.63 -15.21
C TRP A 40 12.61 -0.45 -14.33
N VAL A 41 12.78 -1.22 -13.25
CA VAL A 41 13.85 -1.06 -12.23
C VAL A 41 15.24 -1.43 -12.73
N ALA A 42 15.35 -2.25 -13.77
CA ALA A 42 16.63 -2.49 -14.41
C ALA A 42 17.21 -1.24 -15.11
N SER A 43 16.47 -0.11 -15.19
CA SER A 43 16.81 0.99 -16.11
C SER A 43 16.89 2.41 -15.54
N ARG A 44 17.10 2.62 -14.23
CA ARG A 44 17.16 3.98 -13.60
C ARG A 44 15.86 4.81 -13.70
N LYS A 45 14.71 4.20 -14.01
CA LYS A 45 13.44 4.89 -14.29
C LYS A 45 12.58 5.09 -13.03
N PHE A 46 13.12 5.76 -12.01
CA PHE A 46 12.37 6.12 -10.81
C PHE A 46 11.20 7.07 -11.11
N LEU A 47 11.42 8.11 -11.93
CA LEU A 47 10.38 9.09 -12.24
C LEU A 47 9.19 8.49 -13.03
N PRO A 48 9.40 7.67 -14.09
CA PRO A 48 8.29 6.97 -14.74
C PRO A 48 7.48 6.06 -13.82
N LEU A 49 8.14 5.39 -12.86
CA LEU A 49 7.46 4.59 -11.85
C LEU A 49 6.56 5.48 -10.98
N MET A 50 7.07 6.59 -10.48
CA MET A 50 6.29 7.54 -9.66
C MET A 50 5.11 8.14 -10.43
N GLY A 51 5.26 8.47 -11.71
CA GLY A 51 4.12 8.93 -12.52
C GLY A 51 3.02 7.87 -12.66
N SER A 52 3.39 6.59 -12.79
CA SER A 52 2.41 5.49 -12.87
C SER A 52 1.71 5.24 -11.53
N VAL A 53 2.46 5.37 -10.43
CA VAL A 53 1.93 5.34 -9.06
C VAL A 53 0.95 6.49 -8.84
N GLU A 54 1.30 7.70 -9.25
CA GLU A 54 0.44 8.88 -9.12
C GLU A 54 -0.89 8.71 -9.85
N VAL A 55 -0.88 8.22 -11.10
CA VAL A 55 -2.12 7.92 -11.86
C VAL A 55 -2.99 6.91 -11.10
N SER A 56 -2.38 5.88 -10.51
CA SER A 56 -3.12 4.91 -9.69
C SER A 56 -3.72 5.57 -8.44
N LEU A 57 -2.94 6.40 -7.73
CA LEU A 57 -3.40 7.13 -6.55
C LEU A 57 -4.54 8.12 -6.87
N GLN A 58 -4.51 8.78 -8.03
CA GLN A 58 -5.59 9.64 -8.48
C GLN A 58 -6.89 8.84 -8.67
N HIS A 59 -6.82 7.65 -9.27
CA HIS A 59 -7.98 6.77 -9.40
C HIS A 59 -8.50 6.32 -8.02
N MET A 60 -7.61 5.89 -7.12
CA MET A 60 -7.98 5.50 -5.75
C MET A 60 -8.62 6.65 -4.98
N ARG A 61 -8.09 7.87 -5.10
CA ARG A 61 -8.65 9.08 -4.46
C ARG A 61 -10.10 9.31 -4.87
N VAL A 62 -10.44 9.16 -6.15
CA VAL A 62 -11.81 9.34 -6.62
C VAL A 62 -12.74 8.34 -5.94
N GLN A 63 -12.33 7.08 -5.82
CA GLN A 63 -13.14 6.07 -5.12
C GLN A 63 -13.25 6.36 -3.62
N MET A 64 -12.15 6.71 -2.95
CA MET A 64 -12.13 7.06 -1.53
C MET A 64 -12.93 8.33 -1.20
N SER A 65 -13.15 9.21 -2.18
CA SER A 65 -13.90 10.45 -1.96
C SER A 65 -15.36 10.21 -1.55
N LYS A 66 -15.89 9.00 -1.79
CA LYS A 66 -17.23 8.56 -1.37
C LYS A 66 -17.36 8.39 0.15
N ALA A 67 -16.28 8.05 0.84
CA ALA A 67 -16.25 7.98 2.31
C ALA A 67 -16.01 9.37 2.92
N ARG A 68 -16.40 9.58 4.18
CA ARG A 68 -16.14 10.86 4.87
C ARG A 68 -14.63 11.04 5.12
N PRO A 69 -14.10 12.27 5.16
CA PRO A 69 -12.66 12.51 5.34
C PRO A 69 -12.06 11.82 6.56
N GLU A 70 -12.76 11.82 7.70
CA GLU A 70 -12.35 11.20 8.96
C GLU A 70 -12.26 9.66 8.90
N ASP A 71 -12.85 9.07 7.85
CA ASP A 71 -12.95 7.62 7.67
C ASP A 71 -11.92 7.08 6.67
N ARG A 72 -11.04 7.94 6.15
CA ARG A 72 -10.07 7.57 5.12
C ARG A 72 -8.72 7.26 5.76
N ALA A 73 -8.17 6.11 5.42
CA ALA A 73 -6.83 5.73 5.87
C ALA A 73 -6.00 5.16 4.71
N VAL A 74 -4.69 5.42 4.75
CA VAL A 74 -3.73 4.81 3.83
C VAL A 74 -2.67 4.09 4.66
N TYR A 75 -2.45 2.83 4.36
CA TYR A 75 -1.41 2.01 4.97
C TYR A 75 -0.44 1.51 3.91
N ILE A 76 0.85 1.53 4.24
CA ILE A 76 1.92 1.03 3.38
C ILE A 76 2.69 -0.03 4.14
N GLU A 77 2.95 -1.18 3.50
CA GLU A 77 3.87 -2.16 4.06
C GLU A 77 5.30 -1.58 4.10
N GLY A 78 5.86 -1.59 5.31
CA GLY A 78 7.21 -1.14 5.60
C GLY A 78 8.27 -2.07 5.01
N LEU A 79 9.50 -1.59 4.97
CA LEU A 79 10.60 -2.34 4.38
C LEU A 79 10.86 -3.63 5.17
N PRO A 80 10.89 -4.80 4.51
CA PRO A 80 11.33 -6.01 5.19
C PRO A 80 12.82 -5.90 5.54
N TRP A 81 13.25 -6.68 6.52
CA TRP A 81 14.66 -6.80 6.82
C TRP A 81 15.39 -7.49 5.67
N ILE A 82 16.13 -6.70 4.86
CA ILE A 82 16.82 -7.17 3.66
C ILE A 82 18.33 -7.18 3.91
N LYS A 83 18.96 -8.34 3.74
CA LYS A 83 20.44 -8.49 3.83
C LYS A 83 21.19 -7.74 2.72
N ASN A 84 20.56 -7.53 1.55
CA ASN A 84 21.12 -6.81 0.41
C ASN A 84 20.91 -5.28 0.53
N ARG A 85 21.99 -4.55 0.84
CA ARG A 85 21.98 -3.08 1.00
C ARG A 85 21.48 -2.32 -0.24
N ALA A 86 21.81 -2.77 -1.46
CA ALA A 86 21.42 -2.09 -2.69
C ALA A 86 19.92 -2.24 -2.97
N GLY A 87 19.37 -3.45 -2.76
CA GLY A 87 17.94 -3.71 -2.85
C GLY A 87 17.14 -2.90 -1.82
N PHE A 88 17.67 -2.83 -0.59
CA PHE A 88 17.08 -2.03 0.49
C PHE A 88 17.02 -0.53 0.15
N ALA A 89 18.13 0.06 -0.30
CA ALA A 89 18.17 1.48 -0.65
C ALA A 89 17.20 1.84 -1.79
N SER A 90 17.07 0.95 -2.79
CA SER A 90 16.12 1.13 -3.88
C SER A 90 14.67 1.11 -3.38
N LEU A 91 14.33 0.17 -2.49
CA LEU A 91 12.99 0.09 -1.90
C LEU A 91 12.69 1.27 -0.99
N ALA A 92 13.65 1.71 -0.16
CA ALA A 92 13.51 2.88 0.69
C ALA A 92 13.20 4.15 -0.12
N LYS A 93 13.86 4.33 -1.27
CA LYS A 93 13.59 5.44 -2.17
C LYS A 93 12.17 5.37 -2.75
N VAL A 94 11.71 4.18 -3.12
CA VAL A 94 10.34 3.97 -3.64
C VAL A 94 9.31 4.23 -2.54
N LEU A 95 9.52 3.71 -1.34
CA LEU A 95 8.67 3.96 -0.18
C LEU A 95 8.52 5.46 0.10
N GLY A 96 9.62 6.20 0.21
CA GLY A 96 9.56 7.65 0.44
C GLY A 96 8.87 8.42 -0.69
N GLY A 97 9.07 8.00 -1.95
CA GLY A 97 8.37 8.58 -3.10
C GLY A 97 6.86 8.32 -3.08
N VAL A 98 6.45 7.10 -2.75
CA VAL A 98 5.03 6.73 -2.61
C VAL A 98 4.39 7.49 -1.45
N GLN A 99 5.05 7.59 -0.29
CA GLN A 99 4.55 8.38 0.85
C GLN A 99 4.32 9.84 0.46
N LEU A 100 5.27 10.45 -0.24
CA LEU A 100 5.14 11.83 -0.72
C LEU A 100 3.95 11.98 -1.70
N LEU A 101 3.81 11.05 -2.65
CA LEU A 101 2.70 11.08 -3.60
C LEU A 101 1.35 10.85 -2.91
N VAL A 102 1.26 9.99 -1.89
CA VAL A 102 0.03 9.84 -1.11
C VAL A 102 -0.35 11.17 -0.46
N HIS A 103 0.60 11.85 0.18
CA HIS A 103 0.35 13.17 0.77
C HIS A 103 -0.11 14.19 -0.28
N GLN A 104 0.61 14.31 -1.39
CA GLN A 104 0.33 15.30 -2.43
C GLN A 104 -0.97 15.00 -3.19
N THR A 105 -1.18 13.75 -3.57
CA THR A 105 -2.32 13.33 -4.38
C THR A 105 -3.56 13.17 -3.54
N MET A 106 -3.50 12.64 -2.31
CA MET A 106 -4.68 12.28 -1.52
C MET A 106 -4.97 13.25 -0.37
N GLY A 107 -3.98 14.07 0.04
CA GLY A 107 -4.10 14.92 1.24
C GLY A 107 -4.14 14.12 2.54
N LEU A 108 -3.57 12.91 2.54
CA LEU A 108 -3.55 11.98 3.67
C LEU A 108 -2.11 11.62 4.07
N GLU A 109 -1.90 11.41 5.36
CA GLU A 109 -0.65 10.83 5.87
C GLU A 109 -0.73 9.30 5.80
N ALA A 110 0.26 8.69 5.15
CA ALA A 110 0.33 7.24 5.05
C ALA A 110 0.99 6.63 6.31
N LYS A 111 0.32 5.67 6.93
CA LYS A 111 0.88 4.89 8.05
C LYS A 111 1.73 3.76 7.49
N VAL A 112 3.00 3.70 7.88
CA VAL A 112 3.90 2.61 7.49
C VAL A 112 3.94 1.57 8.59
N LEU A 113 3.53 0.34 8.29
CA LEU A 113 3.48 -0.77 9.23
C LEU A 113 4.46 -1.85 8.78
N ASN A 114 5.26 -2.39 9.69
CA ASN A 114 6.13 -3.51 9.36
C ASN A 114 5.31 -4.82 9.29
N GLY A 115 5.86 -5.87 8.69
CA GLY A 115 5.13 -7.13 8.53
C GLY A 115 4.75 -7.85 9.84
N ALA A 116 5.44 -7.57 10.95
CA ALA A 116 5.06 -8.10 12.26
C ALA A 116 3.87 -7.33 12.85
N ASP A 117 3.83 -6.01 12.68
CA ASP A 117 2.70 -5.17 13.09
C ASP A 117 1.44 -5.60 12.35
N TRP A 118 1.52 -5.83 11.03
CA TRP A 118 0.41 -6.36 10.24
C TRP A 118 -0.11 -7.69 10.78
N LYS A 119 0.77 -8.65 11.07
CA LYS A 119 0.36 -9.95 11.61
C LYS A 119 -0.30 -9.81 12.98
N HIS A 120 0.22 -8.92 13.82
CA HIS A 120 -0.36 -8.64 15.13
C HIS A 120 -1.77 -8.06 15.02
N GLU A 121 -1.99 -7.09 14.11
CA GLU A 121 -3.32 -6.52 13.84
C GLU A 121 -4.31 -7.59 13.33
N LEU A 122 -3.83 -8.59 12.58
CA LEU A 122 -4.64 -9.72 12.11
C LEU A 122 -4.90 -10.80 13.16
N GLY A 123 -4.36 -10.66 14.38
CA GLY A 123 -4.40 -11.71 15.41
C GLY A 123 -3.57 -12.95 15.04
N LEU A 124 -2.70 -12.84 14.04
CA LEU A 124 -1.83 -13.91 13.58
C LEU A 124 -0.52 -13.91 14.37
N SER A 125 0.11 -15.08 14.48
CA SER A 125 1.47 -15.17 15.01
C SER A 125 2.41 -14.27 14.18
N GLY A 126 3.39 -13.62 14.83
CA GLY A 126 4.46 -12.90 14.11
C GLY A 126 5.23 -13.77 13.10
N ASN A 127 5.18 -15.10 13.27
CA ASN A 127 5.76 -16.09 12.37
C ASN A 127 4.78 -16.66 11.33
N ALA A 128 3.55 -16.15 11.23
CA ALA A 128 2.60 -16.57 10.21
C ALA A 128 3.21 -16.43 8.81
N ASN A 129 3.09 -17.48 8.00
CA ASN A 129 3.57 -17.49 6.62
C ASN A 129 2.56 -16.81 5.70
N LYS A 130 2.95 -16.61 4.43
CA LYS A 130 2.11 -15.93 3.45
C LYS A 130 0.82 -16.70 3.17
N GLU A 131 0.87 -18.03 3.23
CA GLU A 131 -0.30 -18.89 3.04
C GLU A 131 -1.34 -18.70 4.15
N ALA A 132 -0.91 -18.60 5.41
CA ALA A 132 -1.82 -18.35 6.54
C ALA A 132 -2.45 -16.96 6.47
N ILE A 133 -1.70 -15.94 6.03
CA ILE A 133 -2.23 -14.60 5.81
C ILE A 133 -3.24 -14.62 4.65
N ALA A 134 -2.89 -15.26 3.54
CA ALA A 134 -3.75 -15.33 2.36
C ALA A 134 -5.02 -16.18 2.56
N ALA A 135 -5.02 -17.12 3.49
CA ALA A 135 -6.22 -17.89 3.86
C ALA A 135 -7.14 -17.13 4.82
N TRP A 136 -6.59 -16.13 5.52
CA TRP A 136 -7.37 -15.26 6.41
C TRP A 136 -8.07 -14.15 5.63
N VAL A 137 -7.37 -13.54 4.66
CA VAL A 137 -7.87 -12.49 3.75
C VAL A 137 -8.88 -13.08 2.76
#